data_AF-A0A160F471-F1
#
_entry.id   AF-A0A160F471-F1
#
_cell.length_a   1.000
_cell.length_b   1.000
_cell.length_c   1.000
_cell.angle_alpha   90.00
_cell.angle_beta   90.00
_cell.angle_gamma   90.00
#
_symmetry.space_group_name_H-M   'P 1'
#
loop_
_entity.id
_entity.type
_entity.pdbx_description
1 polymer ?
#
loop_
_entity_poly.entity_id
_entity_poly.type
_entity_poly.pdbx_seq_one_letter_code
_entity_poly.pdbx_strand_id
1 'polypeptide(L)'
;MRKSNIWRVLAAIFASLFILAAEVPSSVVKAASLSSNVGELNRYVEQLQRTINSHQLSKPYALYNKMKKSYSETKQRVERLKDGTVKQQYRERLKKADRTIRQVAYYISAIESGERLIALTSRIDQSLTLGRVEEVYDVYPSFDEQLKKTKFLIQKVSGSTVRRQMTETYVHLAKTMKQRAFYPMNIMLAFDGILAAYEQEDIAKAERLLLLCEQWLPHVKDAKAKAALSRYLEEFQAPVILGVQ
;
A
#
# COMPACT_ATOMS: atom_id res chain seq x y z
N MET A 1 -100.26 -19.06 -13.94
CA MET A 1 -98.82 -19.39 -14.09
C MET A 1 -98.04 -18.15 -13.63
N ARG A 2 -97.24 -18.10 -12.56
CA ARG A 2 -96.07 -18.88 -12.06
C ARG A 2 -94.73 -18.22 -12.45
N LYS A 3 -93.98 -17.74 -11.44
CA LYS A 3 -92.62 -17.12 -11.42
C LYS A 3 -92.56 -15.64 -11.92
N SER A 4 -92.07 -14.60 -11.22
CA SER A 4 -91.06 -14.36 -10.15
C SER A 4 -89.65 -13.99 -10.64
N ASN A 5 -89.03 -12.99 -9.99
CA ASN A 5 -87.59 -12.73 -9.76
C ASN A 5 -86.80 -11.89 -10.81
N ILE A 6 -85.79 -11.04 -10.47
CA ILE A 6 -85.22 -10.61 -9.15
C ILE A 6 -84.41 -9.28 -9.23
N TRP A 7 -84.51 -8.39 -8.21
CA TRP A 7 -83.48 -7.40 -7.70
C TRP A 7 -82.93 -6.28 -8.65
N ARG A 8 -82.16 -5.27 -8.21
CA ARG A 8 -82.17 -4.37 -7.01
C ARG A 8 -81.35 -3.10 -7.34
N VAL A 9 -81.68 -1.99 -6.69
CA VAL A 9 -80.99 -0.67 -6.72
C VAL A 9 -79.51 -0.75 -6.33
N LEU A 10 -78.67 0.13 -6.91
CA LEU A 10 -77.49 0.68 -6.23
C LEU A 10 -77.22 2.15 -6.63
N ALA A 11 -76.82 2.96 -5.65
CA ALA A 11 -76.50 4.38 -5.82
C ALA A 11 -74.99 4.61 -5.87
N ALA A 12 -74.55 5.71 -6.47
CA ALA A 12 -73.16 6.17 -6.43
C ALA A 12 -73.08 7.61 -5.90
N ILE A 13 -72.86 7.74 -4.59
CA ILE A 13 -72.49 9.02 -3.96
C ILE A 13 -70.97 9.15 -4.12
N PHE A 14 -70.52 10.12 -4.92
CA PHE A 14 -69.10 10.46 -5.02
C PHE A 14 -68.65 11.23 -3.77
N ALA A 15 -68.15 10.51 -2.77
CA ALA A 15 -67.43 11.10 -1.65
C ALA A 15 -66.01 11.49 -2.10
N SER A 16 -65.78 12.78 -2.33
CA SER A 16 -64.46 13.34 -2.63
C SER A 16 -63.55 13.28 -1.40
N LEU A 17 -62.75 12.22 -1.31
CA LEU A 17 -61.74 12.08 -0.25
C LEU A 17 -60.58 13.05 -0.51
N PHE A 18 -60.64 14.25 0.07
CA PHE A 18 -59.48 15.14 0.16
C PHE A 18 -58.44 14.48 1.08
N ILE A 19 -57.44 13.82 0.49
CA ILE A 19 -56.27 13.36 1.22
C ILE A 19 -55.47 14.61 1.60
N LEU A 20 -55.56 15.00 2.87
CA LEU A 20 -54.67 16.00 3.45
C LEU A 20 -53.25 15.42 3.42
N ALA A 21 -52.45 15.84 2.45
CA ALA A 21 -51.02 15.55 2.44
C ALA A 21 -50.39 16.29 3.63
N ALA A 22 -50.22 15.60 4.76
CA ALA A 22 -49.56 16.15 5.92
C ALA A 22 -48.12 16.52 5.53
N GLU A 23 -47.84 17.82 5.42
CA GLU A 23 -46.50 18.33 5.16
C GLU A 23 -45.58 17.93 6.30
N VAL A 24 -44.84 16.83 6.11
CA VAL A 24 -43.86 16.35 7.09
C VAL A 24 -42.87 17.50 7.31
N PRO A 25 -42.71 18.03 8.55
CA PRO A 25 -41.94 19.24 8.77
C PRO A 25 -40.52 19.11 8.20
N SER A 26 -40.05 20.11 7.47
CA SER A 26 -38.76 20.02 6.78
C SER A 26 -37.56 19.75 7.70
N SER A 27 -37.70 20.02 9.01
CA SER A 27 -36.78 19.62 10.08
C SER A 27 -36.72 18.11 10.29
N VAL A 28 -37.86 17.41 10.29
CA VAL A 28 -37.97 15.95 10.44
C VAL A 28 -37.36 15.24 9.22
N VAL A 29 -37.66 15.72 8.01
CA VAL A 29 -37.07 15.19 6.76
C VAL A 29 -35.54 15.37 6.76
N LYS A 30 -35.05 16.54 7.18
CA LYS A 30 -33.59 16.81 7.30
C LYS A 30 -32.94 15.90 8.34
N ALA A 31 -33.56 15.70 9.51
CA ALA A 31 -33.05 14.82 10.56
C ALA A 31 -32.99 13.34 10.12
N ALA A 32 -34.05 12.84 9.47
CA ALA A 32 -34.08 11.49 8.91
C ALA A 32 -32.98 11.28 7.86
N SER A 33 -32.78 12.25 6.95
CA SER A 33 -31.71 12.18 5.95
C SER A 33 -30.30 12.13 6.57
N LEU A 34 -30.05 12.87 7.66
CA LEU A 34 -28.77 12.83 8.35
C LEU A 34 -28.55 11.51 9.08
N SER A 35 -29.58 10.98 9.73
CA SER A 35 -29.52 9.65 10.38
C SER A 35 -29.15 8.55 9.37
N SER A 36 -29.76 8.59 8.18
CA SER A 36 -29.44 7.68 7.07
C SER A 36 -27.97 7.78 6.62
N ASN A 37 -27.48 8.99 6.34
CA ASN A 37 -26.09 9.22 5.93
C ASN A 37 -25.08 8.72 7.00
N VAL A 38 -25.36 8.96 8.28
CA VAL A 38 -24.51 8.48 9.38
C VAL A 38 -24.57 6.96 9.51
N GLY A 39 -25.74 6.35 9.28
CA GLY A 39 -25.90 4.89 9.23
C GLY A 39 -25.12 4.24 8.08
N GLU A 40 -25.11 4.87 6.91
CA GLU A 40 -24.27 4.45 5.77
C GLU A 40 -22.77 4.58 6.10
N LEU A 41 -22.34 5.71 6.65
CA LEU A 41 -20.95 5.94 7.04
C LEU A 41 -20.46 4.89 8.05
N ASN A 42 -21.29 4.55 9.05
CA ASN A 42 -20.99 3.50 10.02
C ASN A 42 -20.85 2.12 9.36
N ARG A 43 -21.73 1.76 8.40
CA ARG A 43 -21.61 0.51 7.63
C ARG A 43 -20.29 0.47 6.84
N TYR A 44 -19.87 1.58 6.24
CA TYR A 44 -18.56 1.65 5.56
C TYR A 44 -17.37 1.51 6.53
N VAL A 45 -17.45 2.09 7.74
CA VAL A 45 -16.45 1.86 8.80
C VAL A 45 -16.33 0.36 9.11
N GLU A 46 -17.44 -0.31 9.36
CA GLU A 46 -17.46 -1.73 9.76
C GLU A 46 -17.04 -2.68 8.64
N GLN A 47 -17.37 -2.37 7.38
CA GLN A 47 -16.90 -3.14 6.24
C GLN A 47 -15.38 -2.98 6.06
N LEU A 48 -14.85 -1.75 6.11
CA LEU A 48 -13.41 -1.51 5.98
C LEU A 48 -12.62 -2.11 7.14
N GLN A 49 -13.11 -1.98 8.37
CA GLN A 49 -12.50 -2.61 9.55
C GLN A 49 -12.46 -4.14 9.41
N ARG A 50 -13.47 -4.78 8.81
CA ARG A 50 -13.43 -6.21 8.50
C ARG A 50 -12.42 -6.54 7.41
N THR A 51 -12.37 -5.77 6.32
CA THR A 51 -11.41 -6.01 5.23
C THR A 51 -9.96 -5.87 5.68
N ILE A 52 -9.58 -4.77 6.35
CA ILE A 52 -8.18 -4.52 6.72
C ILE A 52 -7.66 -5.43 7.84
N ASN A 53 -8.56 -6.04 8.62
CA ASN A 53 -8.24 -7.03 9.65
C ASN A 53 -8.39 -8.49 9.16
N SER A 54 -8.73 -8.71 7.89
CA SER A 54 -8.88 -10.05 7.33
C SER A 54 -7.51 -10.68 7.01
N HIS A 55 -7.50 -12.01 6.86
CA HIS A 55 -6.32 -12.76 6.41
C HIS A 55 -5.99 -12.57 4.92
N GLN A 56 -6.78 -11.81 4.16
CA GLN A 56 -6.53 -11.57 2.73
C GLN A 56 -6.09 -10.13 2.50
N LEU A 57 -4.81 -9.94 2.20
CA LEU A 57 -4.28 -8.64 1.81
C LEU A 57 -4.92 -8.20 0.49
N SER A 58 -5.61 -7.06 0.50
CA SER A 58 -6.33 -6.51 -0.66
C SER A 58 -6.37 -4.99 -0.58
N LYS A 59 -6.57 -4.29 -1.70
CA LYS A 59 -6.67 -2.82 -1.72
C LYS A 59 -8.13 -2.39 -1.90
N PRO A 60 -8.89 -2.06 -0.83
CA PRO A 60 -10.34 -1.84 -0.92
C PRO A 60 -10.72 -0.46 -1.48
N TYR A 61 -10.13 -0.04 -2.61
CA TYR A 61 -10.26 1.32 -3.16
C TYR A 61 -11.69 1.79 -3.36
N ALA A 62 -12.56 0.95 -3.94
CA ALA A 62 -13.95 1.31 -4.19
C ALA A 62 -14.71 1.65 -2.88
N LEU A 63 -14.49 0.85 -1.83
CA LEU A 63 -15.11 1.03 -0.53
C LEU A 63 -14.48 2.20 0.25
N TYR A 64 -13.16 2.36 0.18
CA TYR A 64 -12.42 3.49 0.75
C TYR A 64 -12.85 4.83 0.16
N ASN A 65 -13.02 4.91 -1.16
CA ASN A 65 -13.47 6.12 -1.84
C ASN A 65 -14.94 6.45 -1.52
N LYS A 66 -15.83 5.44 -1.46
CA LYS A 66 -17.20 5.61 -0.96
C LYS A 66 -17.22 6.17 0.48
N MET A 67 -16.37 5.62 1.36
CA MET A 67 -16.25 6.10 2.74
C MET A 67 -15.79 7.57 2.80
N LYS A 68 -14.75 7.95 2.04
CA LYS A 68 -14.26 9.34 2.01
C LYS A 68 -15.35 10.33 1.56
N LYS A 69 -16.13 9.96 0.53
CA LYS A 69 -17.27 10.77 0.05
C LYS A 69 -18.34 10.91 1.14
N SER A 70 -18.83 9.78 1.68
CA SER A 70 -19.84 9.74 2.74
C SER A 70 -19.41 10.51 4.01
N TYR A 71 -18.13 10.43 4.39
CA TYR A 71 -17.55 11.20 5.49
C TYR A 71 -17.64 12.72 5.24
N SER A 72 -17.24 13.19 4.06
CA SER A 72 -17.26 14.61 3.70
C SER A 72 -18.69 15.19 3.71
N GLU A 73 -19.62 14.49 3.07
CA GLU A 73 -21.04 14.86 3.01
C GLU A 73 -21.69 14.86 4.40
N THR A 74 -21.38 13.86 5.23
CA THR A 74 -21.88 13.76 6.60
C THR A 74 -21.30 14.88 7.48
N LYS A 75 -20.00 15.18 7.37
CA LYS A 75 -19.34 16.26 8.11
C LYS A 75 -20.02 17.61 7.86
N GLN A 76 -20.23 17.98 6.59
CA GLN A 76 -20.92 19.23 6.22
C GLN A 76 -22.34 19.33 6.79
N ARG A 77 -23.08 18.22 6.84
CA ARG A 77 -24.44 18.19 7.40
C ARG A 77 -24.43 18.29 8.93
N VAL A 78 -23.49 17.64 9.61
CA VAL A 78 -23.33 17.72 11.07
C VAL A 78 -22.91 19.13 11.51
N GLU A 79 -22.07 19.82 10.74
CA GLU A 79 -21.66 21.20 11.02
C GLU A 79 -22.84 22.18 11.03
N ARG A 80 -23.87 21.93 10.22
CA ARG A 80 -25.11 22.73 10.12
C ARG A 80 -26.14 22.46 11.23
N LEU A 81 -25.89 21.49 12.13
CA LEU A 81 -26.80 21.23 13.26
C LEU A 81 -26.76 22.36 14.29
N LYS A 82 -27.96 22.74 14.75
CA LYS A 82 -28.18 23.71 15.84
C LYS A 82 -28.14 23.05 17.22
N ASP A 83 -28.68 21.84 17.36
CA ASP A 83 -28.64 21.06 18.60
C ASP A 83 -27.19 20.64 18.91
N GLY A 84 -26.65 21.14 20.02
CA GLY A 84 -25.27 20.87 20.44
C GLY A 84 -25.01 19.42 20.86
N THR A 85 -25.99 18.78 21.51
CA THR A 85 -25.88 17.42 22.04
C THR A 85 -25.88 16.40 20.89
N VAL A 86 -26.84 16.51 19.97
CA VAL A 86 -26.94 15.66 18.78
C VAL A 86 -25.73 15.88 17.86
N LYS A 87 -25.29 17.13 17.69
CA LYS A 87 -24.07 17.48 16.95
C LYS A 87 -22.83 16.82 17.56
N GLN A 88 -22.71 16.77 18.88
CA GLN A 88 -21.59 16.13 19.55
C GLN A 88 -21.61 14.60 19.38
N GLN A 89 -22.78 13.95 19.49
CA GLN A 89 -22.92 12.51 19.22
C GLN A 89 -22.47 12.14 17.81
N TYR A 90 -22.85 12.93 16.79
CA TYR A 90 -22.39 12.70 15.43
C TYR A 90 -20.91 13.03 15.20
N ARG A 91 -20.34 14.00 15.93
CA ARG A 91 -18.89 14.29 15.90
C ARG A 91 -18.06 13.10 16.39
N GLU A 92 -18.50 12.35 17.41
CA GLU A 92 -17.80 11.13 17.84
C GLU A 92 -17.84 10.02 16.76
N ARG A 93 -18.96 9.87 16.05
CA ARG A 93 -19.05 8.96 14.90
C ARG A 93 -18.13 9.39 13.75
N LEU A 94 -18.05 10.69 13.46
CA LEU A 94 -17.10 11.25 12.50
C LEU A 94 -15.63 11.03 12.91
N LYS A 95 -15.29 11.15 14.20
CA LYS A 95 -13.94 10.81 14.71
C LYS A 95 -13.60 9.33 14.51
N LYS A 96 -14.55 8.41 14.74
CA LYS A 96 -14.38 6.98 14.44
C LYS A 96 -14.11 6.77 12.95
N ALA A 97 -14.92 7.40 12.09
CA ALA A 97 -14.78 7.31 10.64
C ALA A 97 -13.42 7.85 10.15
N ASP A 98 -13.01 9.03 10.60
CA ASP A 98 -11.70 9.62 10.27
C ASP A 98 -10.52 8.73 10.71
N ARG A 99 -10.59 8.13 11.90
CA ARG A 99 -9.60 7.15 12.36
C ARG A 99 -9.51 5.95 11.41
N THR A 100 -10.65 5.41 10.97
CA THR A 100 -10.69 4.30 10.02
C THR A 100 -10.19 4.70 8.63
N ILE A 101 -10.49 5.91 8.12
CA ILE A 101 -9.91 6.43 6.87
C ILE A 101 -8.39 6.43 6.96
N ARG A 102 -7.80 6.92 8.07
CA ARG A 102 -6.35 6.93 8.28
C ARG A 102 -5.75 5.52 8.40
N GLN A 103 -6.41 4.60 9.09
CA GLN A 103 -5.99 3.19 9.19
C GLN A 103 -5.97 2.49 7.82
N VAL A 104 -7.03 2.67 7.02
CA VAL A 104 -7.13 2.11 5.67
C VAL A 104 -6.09 2.72 4.74
N ALA A 105 -5.83 4.03 4.85
CA ALA A 105 -4.77 4.69 4.07
C ALA A 105 -3.39 4.05 4.33
N TYR A 106 -2.99 3.88 5.60
CA TYR A 106 -1.73 3.21 5.93
C TYR A 106 -1.67 1.76 5.45
N TYR A 107 -2.78 1.02 5.59
CA TYR A 107 -2.89 -0.37 5.12
C TYR A 107 -2.72 -0.47 3.59
N ILE A 108 -3.39 0.37 2.81
CA ILE A 108 -3.22 0.43 1.35
C ILE A 108 -1.78 0.80 1.00
N SER A 109 -1.22 1.86 1.60
CA SER A 109 0.16 2.29 1.33
C SER A 109 1.18 1.20 1.67
N ALA A 110 0.98 0.42 2.73
CA ALA A 110 1.84 -0.69 3.10
C ALA A 110 1.79 -1.83 2.06
N ILE A 111 0.61 -2.15 1.51
CA ILE A 111 0.45 -3.14 0.43
C ILE A 111 1.17 -2.66 -0.84
N GLU A 112 0.92 -1.44 -1.30
CA GLU A 112 1.57 -0.90 -2.52
C GLU A 112 3.09 -0.81 -2.36
N SER A 113 3.56 -0.48 -1.16
CA SER A 113 4.99 -0.49 -0.84
C SER A 113 5.56 -1.91 -0.86
N GLY A 114 4.81 -2.90 -0.37
CA GLY A 114 5.15 -4.31 -0.40
C GLY A 114 5.21 -4.90 -1.81
N GLU A 115 4.24 -4.59 -2.66
CA GLU A 115 4.19 -4.99 -4.07
C GLU A 115 5.41 -4.46 -4.85
N ARG A 116 5.77 -3.18 -4.67
CA ARG A 116 6.99 -2.59 -5.27
C ARG A 116 8.26 -3.24 -4.75
N LEU A 117 8.30 -3.58 -3.46
CA LEU A 117 9.43 -4.30 -2.86
C LEU A 117 9.59 -5.71 -3.46
N ILE A 118 8.50 -6.44 -3.69
CA ILE A 118 8.53 -7.73 -4.40
C ILE A 118 9.10 -7.54 -5.81
N ALA A 119 8.61 -6.58 -6.59
CA ALA A 119 9.09 -6.36 -7.96
C ALA A 119 10.61 -6.06 -8.01
N LEU A 120 11.11 -5.21 -7.11
CA LEU A 120 12.55 -4.93 -6.98
C LEU A 120 13.35 -6.17 -6.52
N THR A 121 12.79 -6.96 -5.59
CA THR A 121 13.40 -8.21 -5.11
C THR A 121 13.54 -9.23 -6.25
N SER A 122 12.50 -9.40 -7.07
CA SER A 122 12.51 -10.28 -8.25
C SER A 122 13.45 -9.79 -9.35
N ARG A 123 13.60 -8.46 -9.53
CA ARG A 123 14.59 -7.92 -10.47
C ARG A 123 16.02 -8.26 -10.03
N ILE A 124 16.36 -8.03 -8.76
CA ILE A 124 17.69 -8.40 -8.24
C ILE A 124 17.92 -9.92 -8.32
N ASP A 125 16.91 -10.74 -8.00
CA ASP A 125 16.96 -12.20 -8.14
C ASP A 125 17.33 -12.62 -9.57
N GLN A 126 16.65 -12.06 -10.56
CA GLN A 126 16.89 -12.33 -11.97
C GLN A 126 18.27 -11.86 -12.41
N SER A 127 18.66 -10.62 -12.07
CA SER A 127 19.95 -10.05 -12.47
C SER A 127 21.13 -10.83 -11.87
N LEU A 128 21.06 -11.23 -10.58
CA LEU A 128 22.05 -12.12 -9.96
C LEU A 128 22.11 -13.49 -10.65
N THR A 129 20.95 -14.11 -10.87
CA THR A 129 20.84 -15.45 -11.49
C THR A 129 21.36 -15.46 -12.93
N LEU A 130 21.25 -14.34 -13.65
CA LEU A 130 21.76 -14.17 -15.01
C LEU A 130 23.21 -13.64 -15.07
N GLY A 131 23.80 -13.22 -13.95
CA GLY A 131 25.15 -12.64 -13.87
C GLY A 131 25.26 -11.18 -14.29
N ARG A 132 24.13 -10.45 -14.35
CA ARG A 132 24.05 -9.04 -14.72
C ARG A 132 24.29 -8.15 -13.50
N VAL A 133 25.53 -8.12 -13.02
CA VAL A 133 25.88 -7.46 -11.75
C VAL A 133 25.78 -5.93 -11.81
N GLU A 134 25.92 -5.32 -12.98
CA GLU A 134 25.59 -3.91 -13.24
C GLU A 134 24.10 -3.61 -12.97
N GLU A 135 23.18 -4.43 -13.50
CA GLU A 135 21.74 -4.26 -13.18
C GLU A 135 21.44 -4.44 -11.69
N VAL A 136 22.21 -5.27 -10.98
CA VAL A 136 22.10 -5.41 -9.51
C VAL A 136 22.57 -4.13 -8.84
N TYR A 137 23.69 -3.57 -9.29
CA TYR A 137 24.28 -2.33 -8.80
C TYR A 137 23.30 -1.16 -8.89
N ASP A 138 22.70 -0.94 -10.05
CA ASP A 138 21.72 0.12 -10.30
C ASP A 138 20.43 -0.02 -9.46
N VAL A 139 19.93 -1.25 -9.30
CA VAL A 139 18.61 -1.51 -8.69
C VAL A 139 18.69 -1.53 -7.16
N TYR A 140 19.83 -1.91 -6.59
CA TYR A 140 19.98 -2.15 -5.15
C TYR A 140 19.71 -0.92 -4.26
N PRO A 141 20.12 0.32 -4.59
CA PRO A 141 19.79 1.51 -3.79
C PRO A 141 18.27 1.72 -3.66
N SER A 142 17.55 1.62 -4.78
CA SER A 142 16.08 1.71 -4.81
C SER A 142 15.42 0.59 -3.99
N PHE A 143 15.96 -0.62 -4.07
CA PHE A 143 15.52 -1.77 -3.28
C PHE A 143 15.74 -1.57 -1.77
N ASP A 144 16.90 -1.07 -1.32
CA ASP A 144 17.17 -0.89 0.11
C ASP A 144 16.36 0.27 0.72
N GLU A 145 16.14 1.36 -0.02
CA GLU A 145 15.20 2.41 0.39
C GLU A 145 13.77 1.85 0.49
N GLN A 146 13.31 1.13 -0.53
CA GLN A 146 11.97 0.56 -0.57
C GLN A 146 11.76 -0.49 0.54
N LEU A 147 12.80 -1.24 0.93
CA LEU A 147 12.76 -2.15 2.08
C LEU A 147 12.58 -1.39 3.41
N LYS A 148 13.30 -0.29 3.62
CA LYS A 148 13.13 0.58 4.80
C LYS A 148 11.71 1.17 4.85
N LYS A 149 11.24 1.71 3.72
CA LYS A 149 9.92 2.31 3.55
C LYS A 149 8.77 1.34 3.81
N THR A 150 8.82 0.14 3.24
CA THR A 150 7.83 -0.91 3.47
C THR A 150 7.78 -1.32 4.94
N LYS A 151 8.92 -1.50 5.61
CA LYS A 151 8.97 -1.80 7.05
C LYS A 151 8.33 -0.69 7.90
N PHE A 152 8.60 0.58 7.59
CA PHE A 152 7.98 1.72 8.26
C PHE A 152 6.46 1.79 8.04
N LEU A 153 5.99 1.60 6.81
CA LEU A 153 4.56 1.64 6.51
C LEU A 153 3.80 0.49 7.18
N ILE A 154 4.36 -0.72 7.20
CA ILE A 154 3.79 -1.86 7.94
C ILE A 154 3.65 -1.52 9.43
N GLN A 155 4.61 -0.83 10.06
CA GLN A 155 4.48 -0.41 11.47
C GLN A 155 3.29 0.54 11.73
N LYS A 156 2.82 1.29 10.72
CA LYS A 156 1.63 2.16 10.82
C LYS A 156 0.31 1.41 10.67
N VAL A 157 0.32 0.15 10.20
CA VAL A 157 -0.89 -0.67 10.03
C VAL A 157 -1.45 -1.13 11.37
N SER A 158 -2.77 -1.02 11.54
CA SER A 158 -3.49 -1.49 12.72
C SER A 158 -3.56 -3.02 12.77
N GLY A 159 -3.43 -3.60 13.97
CA GLY A 159 -3.48 -5.06 14.19
C GLY A 159 -2.12 -5.74 14.06
N SER A 160 -1.68 -6.44 15.10
CA SER A 160 -0.41 -7.19 15.11
C SER A 160 -0.40 -8.34 14.09
N THR A 161 -1.49 -9.08 13.95
CA THR A 161 -1.64 -10.19 13.00
C THR A 161 -1.42 -9.74 11.55
N VAL A 162 -2.06 -8.64 11.15
CA VAL A 162 -1.94 -8.07 9.80
C VAL A 162 -0.51 -7.59 9.54
N ARG A 163 0.12 -6.91 10.52
CA ARG A 163 1.52 -6.50 10.41
C ARG A 163 2.48 -7.69 10.28
N ARG A 164 2.26 -8.77 11.03
CA ARG A 164 3.04 -10.01 10.92
C ARG A 164 2.90 -10.59 9.52
N GLN A 165 1.67 -10.75 9.03
CA GLN A 165 1.40 -11.26 7.68
C GLN A 165 2.09 -10.41 6.61
N MET A 166 1.95 -9.08 6.63
CA MET A 166 2.66 -8.20 5.68
C MET A 166 4.19 -8.32 5.79
N THR A 167 4.72 -8.55 6.99
CA THR A 167 6.17 -8.76 7.20
C THR A 167 6.64 -10.07 6.59
N GLU A 168 5.86 -11.15 6.76
CA GLU A 168 6.12 -12.47 6.16
C GLU A 168 6.03 -12.39 4.63
N THR A 169 4.97 -11.79 4.07
CA THR A 169 4.75 -11.66 2.63
C THR A 169 5.79 -10.78 1.93
N TYR A 170 6.12 -9.60 2.48
CA TYR A 170 6.92 -8.59 1.77
C TYR A 170 8.36 -8.46 2.28
N VAL A 171 8.57 -8.51 3.60
CA VAL A 171 9.85 -8.12 4.21
C VAL A 171 10.79 -9.32 4.35
N HIS A 172 10.29 -10.53 4.57
CA HIS A 172 11.14 -11.69 4.79
C HIS A 172 11.96 -12.06 3.55
N LEU A 173 11.31 -12.19 2.38
CA LEU A 173 11.99 -12.49 1.12
C LEU A 173 13.04 -11.43 0.77
N ALA A 174 12.68 -10.15 0.92
CA ALA A 174 13.59 -9.03 0.67
C ALA A 174 14.81 -9.03 1.62
N LYS A 175 14.66 -9.40 2.91
CA LYS A 175 15.81 -9.56 3.81
C LYS A 175 16.78 -10.64 3.32
N THR A 176 16.27 -11.79 2.89
CA THR A 176 17.08 -12.87 2.33
C THR A 176 17.80 -12.42 1.05
N MET A 177 17.12 -11.66 0.19
CA MET A 177 17.74 -11.08 -1.01
C MET A 177 18.85 -10.08 -0.64
N LYS A 178 18.63 -9.20 0.35
CA LYS A 178 19.65 -8.26 0.82
C LYS A 178 20.92 -8.98 1.31
N GLN A 179 20.78 -10.14 1.96
CA GLN A 179 21.92 -10.97 2.38
C GLN A 179 22.62 -11.65 1.19
N ARG A 180 21.88 -12.13 0.19
CA ARG A 180 22.45 -12.75 -1.03
C ARG A 180 23.22 -11.75 -1.89
N ALA A 181 22.65 -10.55 -2.07
CA ALA A 181 23.26 -9.47 -2.85
C ALA A 181 24.43 -8.76 -2.14
N PHE A 182 24.70 -9.06 -0.86
CA PHE A 182 25.72 -8.35 -0.07
C PHE A 182 27.11 -8.36 -0.73
N TYR A 183 27.67 -9.54 -1.03
CA TYR A 183 29.01 -9.62 -1.62
C TYR A 183 29.08 -9.04 -3.05
N PRO A 184 28.16 -9.37 -3.99
CA PRO A 184 28.13 -8.72 -5.30
C PRO A 184 28.12 -7.20 -5.23
N MET A 185 27.29 -6.61 -4.35
CA MET A 185 27.20 -5.16 -4.21
C MET A 185 28.47 -4.52 -3.66
N ASN A 186 29.11 -5.13 -2.65
CA ASN A 186 30.35 -4.58 -2.10
C ASN A 186 31.53 -4.71 -3.07
N ILE A 187 31.55 -5.73 -3.93
CA ILE A 187 32.56 -5.86 -4.99
C ILE A 187 32.35 -4.78 -6.06
N MET A 188 31.12 -4.55 -6.53
CA MET A 188 30.83 -3.45 -7.48
C MET A 188 31.20 -2.07 -6.89
N LEU A 189 30.87 -1.80 -5.61
CA LEU A 189 31.29 -0.57 -4.93
C LEU A 189 32.81 -0.43 -4.80
N ALA A 190 33.53 -1.55 -4.67
CA ALA A 190 34.99 -1.55 -4.61
C ALA A 190 35.61 -1.32 -6.00
N PHE A 191 34.99 -1.77 -7.09
CA PHE A 191 35.41 -1.45 -8.46
C PHE A 191 35.34 0.06 -8.75
N ASP A 192 34.26 0.74 -8.39
CA ASP A 192 34.17 2.22 -8.44
C ASP A 192 35.31 2.87 -7.62
N GLY A 193 35.60 2.30 -6.45
CA GLY A 193 36.70 2.75 -5.58
C GLY A 193 38.10 2.52 -6.14
N ILE A 194 38.29 1.47 -6.95
CA ILE A 194 39.55 1.14 -7.65
C ILE A 194 39.76 2.10 -8.81
N LEU A 195 38.74 2.33 -9.64
CA LEU A 195 38.77 3.35 -10.71
C LEU A 195 39.17 4.72 -10.16
N ALA A 196 38.46 5.20 -9.14
CA ALA A 196 38.74 6.48 -8.50
C ALA A 196 40.11 6.51 -7.78
N ALA A 197 40.69 5.37 -7.42
CA ALA A 197 42.05 5.31 -6.86
C ALA A 197 43.12 5.41 -7.96
N TYR A 198 42.93 4.74 -9.10
CA TYR A 198 43.82 4.89 -10.26
C TYR A 198 43.79 6.29 -10.86
N GLU A 199 42.63 6.93 -10.96
CA GLU A 199 42.50 8.35 -11.36
C GLU A 199 43.24 9.32 -10.41
N GLN A 200 43.49 8.91 -9.17
CA GLN A 200 44.16 9.70 -8.12
C GLN A 200 45.62 9.26 -7.90
N GLU A 201 46.13 8.34 -8.71
CA GLU A 201 47.45 7.69 -8.54
C GLU A 201 47.66 7.01 -7.17
N ASP A 202 46.59 6.74 -6.41
CA ASP A 202 46.61 6.07 -5.10
C ASP A 202 46.65 4.53 -5.27
N ILE A 203 47.79 4.05 -5.77
CA ILE A 203 48.03 2.63 -6.07
C ILE A 203 47.82 1.75 -4.83
N ALA A 204 48.26 2.21 -3.65
CA ALA A 204 48.14 1.47 -2.40
C ALA A 204 46.67 1.22 -1.99
N LYS A 205 45.78 2.18 -2.25
CA LYS A 205 44.33 2.02 -2.06
C LYS A 205 43.72 1.09 -3.11
N ALA A 206 44.15 1.17 -4.37
CA ALA A 206 43.69 0.28 -5.43
C ALA A 206 44.04 -1.19 -5.12
N GLU A 207 45.29 -1.49 -4.80
CA GLU A 207 45.75 -2.83 -4.39
C GLU A 207 44.97 -3.39 -3.19
N ARG A 208 44.71 -2.54 -2.18
CA ARG A 208 43.91 -2.93 -1.01
C ARG A 208 42.46 -3.29 -1.37
N LEU A 209 41.85 -2.55 -2.30
CA LEU A 209 40.48 -2.82 -2.74
C LEU A 209 40.40 -4.07 -3.63
N LEU A 210 41.41 -4.31 -4.48
CA LEU A 210 41.55 -5.56 -5.25
C LEU A 210 41.60 -6.78 -4.33
N LEU A 211 42.46 -6.75 -3.30
CA LEU A 211 42.56 -7.84 -2.31
C LEU A 211 41.24 -8.07 -1.56
N LEU A 212 40.46 -7.02 -1.27
CA LEU A 212 39.12 -7.17 -0.67
C LEU A 212 38.13 -7.83 -1.65
N CYS A 213 38.21 -7.51 -2.94
CA CYS A 213 37.41 -8.15 -3.98
C CYS A 213 37.73 -9.64 -4.09
N GLU A 214 39.01 -10.02 -4.10
CA GLU A 214 39.46 -11.42 -4.04
C GLU A 214 38.93 -12.16 -2.81
N GLN A 215 38.94 -11.53 -1.63
CA GLN A 215 38.42 -12.12 -0.40
C GLN A 215 36.88 -12.28 -0.41
N TRP A 216 36.16 -11.37 -1.07
CA TRP A 216 34.69 -11.40 -1.14
C TRP A 216 34.14 -12.29 -2.26
N LEU A 217 34.85 -12.44 -3.37
CA LEU A 217 34.42 -13.21 -4.54
C LEU A 217 34.07 -14.68 -4.24
N PRO A 218 34.80 -15.42 -3.36
CA PRO A 218 34.42 -16.76 -2.92
C PRO A 218 33.02 -16.84 -2.30
N HIS A 219 32.56 -15.78 -1.63
CA HIS A 219 31.28 -15.73 -0.92
C HIS A 219 30.08 -15.33 -1.80
N VAL A 220 30.31 -14.98 -3.07
CA VAL A 220 29.23 -14.78 -4.05
C VAL A 220 28.57 -16.13 -4.36
N LYS A 221 27.31 -16.29 -3.94
CA LYS A 221 26.55 -17.53 -4.06
C LYS A 221 26.14 -17.87 -5.50
N ASP A 222 25.91 -16.84 -6.31
CA ASP A 222 25.38 -16.96 -7.66
C ASP A 222 26.50 -17.20 -8.67
N ALA A 223 26.58 -18.41 -9.22
CA ALA A 223 27.69 -18.81 -10.08
C ALA A 223 27.92 -17.88 -11.29
N LYS A 224 26.84 -17.39 -11.93
CA LYS A 224 26.95 -16.45 -13.05
C LYS A 224 27.38 -15.04 -12.61
N ALA A 225 26.89 -14.54 -11.47
CA ALA A 225 27.35 -13.28 -10.91
C ALA A 225 28.82 -13.36 -10.49
N LYS A 226 29.23 -14.47 -9.86
CA LYS A 226 30.63 -14.74 -9.51
C LYS A 226 31.53 -14.77 -10.74
N ALA A 227 31.11 -15.43 -11.82
CA ALA A 227 31.87 -15.46 -13.07
C ALA A 227 31.98 -14.08 -13.73
N ALA A 228 30.93 -13.25 -13.68
CA ALA A 228 30.98 -11.88 -14.19
C ALA A 228 31.93 -11.00 -13.36
N LEU A 229 31.83 -11.06 -12.02
CA LEU A 229 32.71 -10.32 -11.11
C LEU A 229 34.18 -10.76 -11.20
N SER A 230 34.45 -12.05 -11.43
CA SER A 230 35.81 -12.55 -11.68
C SER A 230 36.42 -11.88 -12.90
N ARG A 231 35.66 -11.77 -14.01
CA ARG A 231 36.14 -11.14 -15.24
C ARG A 231 36.48 -9.66 -15.03
N TYR A 232 35.59 -8.89 -14.39
CA TYR A 232 35.91 -7.48 -14.08
C TYR A 232 37.14 -7.37 -13.17
N LEU A 233 37.28 -8.25 -12.17
CA LEU A 233 38.46 -8.27 -11.30
C LEU A 233 39.75 -8.57 -12.08
N GLU A 234 39.72 -9.52 -13.01
CA GLU A 234 40.82 -9.82 -13.94
C GLU A 234 41.15 -8.62 -14.84
N GLU A 235 40.15 -7.87 -15.30
CA GLU A 235 40.32 -6.62 -16.08
C GLU A 235 41.00 -5.51 -15.27
N PHE A 236 40.73 -5.39 -13.96
CA PHE A 236 41.43 -4.46 -13.07
C PHE A 236 42.84 -4.93 -12.66
N GLN A 237 43.10 -6.24 -12.69
CA GLN A 237 44.40 -6.83 -12.35
C GLN A 237 45.36 -6.94 -13.54
N ALA A 238 44.84 -6.93 -14.77
CA ALA A 238 45.66 -6.75 -15.96
C ALA A 238 46.54 -5.51 -15.76
N PRO A 239 47.84 -5.54 -16.13
CA PRO A 239 48.72 -4.40 -15.94
C PRO A 239 48.11 -3.22 -16.68
N VAL A 240 47.58 -2.26 -15.92
CA VAL A 240 47.04 -1.02 -16.48
C VAL A 240 48.24 -0.33 -17.10
N ILE A 241 48.37 -0.46 -18.42
CA ILE A 241 49.22 0.40 -19.24
C ILE A 241 48.52 1.76 -19.22
N LEU A 242 48.64 2.44 -18.07
CA LEU A 242 48.51 3.88 -17.98
C LEU A 242 49.60 4.41 -18.91
N GLY A 243 49.18 4.65 -20.16
CA GLY A 243 49.99 5.33 -21.15
C GLY A 243 50.14 6.77 -20.71
N VAL A 244 51.05 7.00 -19.75
CA VAL A 244 51.52 8.32 -19.38
C VAL A 244 52.28 8.85 -20.59
N GLN A 245 51.58 9.66 -21.38
CA GLN A 245 52.15 10.61 -22.33
C GLN A 245 52.28 11.98 -21.65
#